data_AF-A0AAU2NYY0-F1
#
_entry.id   AF-A0AAU2NYY0-F1
#
_cell.length_a   1.000
_cell.length_b   1.000
_cell.length_c   1.000
_cell.angle_alpha   90.00
_cell.angle_beta   90.00
_cell.angle_gamma   90.00
#
_symmetry.space_group_name_H-M   'P 1'
#
loop_
_entity.id
_entity.type
_entity.pdbx_description
1 polymer ?
#
loop_
_entity_poly.entity_id
_entity_poly.type
_entity_poly.pdbx_seq_one_letter_code
_entity_poly.pdbx_strand_id
1 'polypeptide(L)'
;MSKKTAVVAAAVGMVLLPFAGVASAATPLPCGSGYQCDDFDPGKASWDKKDTDDRTSLGCSTVELRSGKNNGSWYGWGRLTVGSVCGRYDAWIDRSYDGGKSWTLVGYFEVTDIEGSNFGNMFYWPDGAKIRAGLKKHGDPFSKCRTTAWH
;
A
#
# COMPACT_ATOMS: atom_id res chain seq x y z
N MET A 1 -49.53 32.38 46.23
CA MET A 1 -49.92 32.99 44.93
C MET A 1 -49.00 32.49 43.83
N SER A 2 -49.57 32.28 42.65
CA SER A 2 -48.93 31.99 41.35
C SER A 2 -48.47 30.56 41.04
N LYS A 3 -49.41 29.85 40.39
CA LYS A 3 -49.24 28.67 39.53
C LYS A 3 -48.31 28.98 38.35
N LYS A 4 -47.54 28.00 37.87
CA LYS A 4 -47.15 27.90 36.45
C LYS A 4 -47.07 26.44 36.00
N THR A 5 -48.01 26.09 35.13
CA THR A 5 -48.10 24.89 34.30
C THR A 5 -47.11 25.01 33.14
N ALA A 6 -46.46 23.92 32.73
CA ALA A 6 -45.75 23.88 31.44
C ALA A 6 -45.89 22.49 30.78
N VAL A 7 -46.04 22.56 29.47
CA VAL A 7 -46.63 21.60 28.53
C VAL A 7 -45.57 20.59 28.06
N VAL A 8 -45.92 19.30 28.01
CA VAL A 8 -45.08 18.24 27.43
C VAL A 8 -45.37 18.13 25.94
N ALA A 9 -44.41 18.51 25.09
CA ALA A 9 -44.46 18.31 23.65
C ALA A 9 -43.91 16.92 23.30
N ALA A 10 -44.73 16.10 22.62
CA ALA A 10 -44.34 14.81 22.10
C ALA A 10 -43.61 14.98 20.76
N ALA A 11 -42.34 14.57 20.71
CA ALA A 11 -41.56 14.49 19.47
C ALA A 11 -41.75 13.10 18.84
N VAL A 12 -42.32 13.05 17.63
CA VAL A 12 -42.42 11.84 16.81
C VAL A 12 -41.05 11.57 16.20
N GLY A 13 -40.33 10.58 16.73
CA GLY A 13 -39.04 10.13 16.23
C GLY A 13 -39.21 9.31 14.95
N MET A 14 -38.78 9.87 13.82
CA MET A 14 -38.66 9.15 12.55
C MET A 14 -37.44 8.23 12.63
N VAL A 15 -37.66 6.91 12.67
CA VAL A 15 -36.60 5.90 12.69
C VAL A 15 -35.99 5.80 11.29
N LEU A 16 -34.84 6.46 11.10
CA LEU A 16 -33.95 6.24 9.96
C LEU A 16 -33.29 4.87 10.11
N LEU A 17 -33.70 3.89 9.31
CA LEU A 17 -32.98 2.62 9.20
C LEU A 17 -31.69 2.85 8.40
N PRO A 18 -30.49 2.59 8.97
CA PRO A 18 -29.27 2.62 8.20
C PRO A 18 -29.24 1.40 7.28
N PHE A 19 -29.21 1.64 5.97
CA PHE A 19 -28.81 0.64 4.99
C PHE A 19 -27.35 0.25 5.28
N ALA A 20 -27.17 -0.87 5.98
CA ALA A 20 -25.88 -1.52 6.12
C ALA A 20 -25.46 -2.04 4.75
N GLY A 21 -24.55 -1.32 4.08
CA GLY A 21 -23.91 -1.79 2.87
C GLY A 21 -23.24 -3.14 3.14
N VAL A 22 -23.47 -4.10 2.26
CA VAL A 22 -22.74 -5.36 2.22
C VAL A 22 -21.25 -5.06 2.07
N ALA A 23 -20.47 -5.24 3.14
CA ALA A 23 -19.03 -5.28 3.05
C ALA A 23 -18.67 -6.50 2.18
N SER A 24 -18.12 -6.26 0.99
CA SER A 24 -17.50 -7.33 0.21
C SER A 24 -16.39 -7.94 1.05
N ALA A 25 -16.60 -9.17 1.51
CA ALA A 25 -15.56 -9.97 2.14
C ALA A 25 -14.50 -10.24 1.08
N ALA A 26 -13.38 -9.54 1.19
CA ALA A 26 -12.31 -9.72 0.25
C ALA A 26 -11.68 -11.11 0.46
N THR A 27 -11.39 -11.81 -0.63
CA THR A 27 -10.81 -13.16 -0.55
C THR A 27 -9.45 -13.09 0.14
N PRO A 28 -9.21 -13.90 1.19
CA PRO A 28 -7.93 -13.92 1.88
C PRO A 28 -6.80 -14.19 0.88
N LEU A 29 -5.65 -13.53 1.07
CA LEU A 29 -4.47 -13.89 0.30
C LEU A 29 -4.11 -15.35 0.61
N PRO A 30 -3.72 -16.17 -0.38
CA PRO A 30 -3.36 -17.57 -0.16
C PRO A 30 -2.07 -17.73 0.65
N CYS A 31 -1.43 -16.62 1.03
CA CYS A 31 -0.26 -16.60 1.88
C CYS A 31 -0.62 -16.99 3.31
N GLY A 32 -0.40 -18.27 3.64
CA GLY A 32 -0.19 -18.69 5.01
C GLY A 32 1.03 -17.96 5.60
N SER A 33 1.00 -17.71 6.91
CA SER A 33 2.00 -16.99 7.70
C SER A 33 3.44 -16.99 7.14
N GLY A 34 4.02 -15.80 6.90
CA GLY A 34 5.46 -15.62 6.65
C GLY A 34 5.88 -15.44 5.19
N TYR A 35 7.09 -15.88 4.85
CA TYR A 35 7.78 -15.71 3.54
C TYR A 35 7.10 -16.42 2.35
N GLN A 36 6.00 -17.15 2.58
CA GLN A 36 5.27 -17.86 1.51
C GLN A 36 4.59 -16.91 0.50
N CYS A 37 4.61 -15.62 0.81
CA CYS A 37 4.02 -14.56 0.01
C CYS A 37 5.03 -13.88 -0.92
N ASP A 38 6.33 -14.13 -0.71
CA ASP A 38 7.37 -13.65 -1.61
C ASP A 38 7.12 -14.27 -2.99
N ASP A 39 7.15 -13.45 -4.04
CA ASP A 39 6.88 -13.82 -5.44
C ASP A 39 5.40 -14.05 -5.81
N PHE A 40 4.45 -13.61 -4.97
CA PHE A 40 3.02 -13.65 -5.31
C PHE A 40 2.52 -12.38 -6.02
N ASP A 41 1.48 -12.53 -6.86
CA ASP A 41 0.84 -11.43 -7.60
C ASP A 41 0.06 -10.48 -6.66
N PRO A 42 0.45 -9.19 -6.57
CA PRO A 42 -0.21 -8.22 -5.70
C PRO A 42 -1.60 -7.80 -6.17
N GLY A 43 -1.99 -8.05 -7.42
CA GLY A 43 -3.30 -7.71 -7.97
C GLY A 43 -4.48 -8.40 -7.28
N LYS A 44 -4.20 -9.45 -6.50
CA LYS A 44 -5.20 -10.21 -5.73
C LYS A 44 -5.29 -9.79 -4.25
N ALA A 45 -4.44 -8.86 -3.80
CA ALA A 45 -4.33 -8.50 -2.40
C ALA A 45 -5.42 -7.55 -1.94
N SER A 46 -6.16 -7.96 -0.92
CA SER A 46 -6.94 -7.08 -0.04
C SER A 46 -6.28 -6.98 1.33
N TRP A 47 -6.42 -5.84 2.00
CA TRP A 47 -5.82 -5.61 3.31
C TRP A 47 -6.89 -5.56 4.40
N ASP A 48 -6.68 -6.27 5.49
CA ASP A 48 -7.47 -6.11 6.72
C ASP A 48 -7.15 -4.75 7.36
N LYS A 49 -5.89 -4.34 7.27
CA LYS A 49 -5.40 -3.03 7.72
C LYS A 49 -4.39 -2.47 6.74
N LYS A 50 -4.65 -1.28 6.21
CA LYS A 50 -3.68 -0.54 5.41
C LYS A 50 -2.62 0.11 6.30
N ASP A 51 -1.36 0.03 5.90
CA ASP A 51 -0.25 0.76 6.54
C ASP A 51 0.21 1.90 5.65
N THR A 52 0.49 1.63 4.37
CA THR A 52 0.92 2.68 3.43
C THR A 52 0.30 2.59 2.03
N ASP A 53 0.31 3.75 1.37
CA ASP A 53 0.05 3.99 -0.05
C ASP A 53 0.85 5.22 -0.44
N ASP A 54 2.15 5.04 -0.30
CA ASP A 54 3.15 6.06 -0.54
C ASP A 54 3.63 5.95 -1.98
N ARG A 55 4.11 7.07 -2.52
CA ARG A 55 4.58 7.15 -3.88
C ARG A 55 5.68 8.17 -4.02
N THR A 56 6.60 7.92 -4.93
CA THR A 56 7.63 8.88 -5.31
C THR A 56 7.82 8.87 -6.83
N SER A 57 8.29 9.98 -7.37
CA SER A 57 8.44 10.16 -8.82
C SER A 57 9.86 10.59 -9.19
N LEU A 58 10.32 10.12 -10.35
CA LEU A 58 11.59 10.51 -10.95
C LEU A 58 11.39 10.75 -12.44
N GLY A 59 11.37 12.04 -12.83
CA GLY A 59 10.98 12.44 -14.17
C GLY A 59 9.51 12.09 -14.44
N CYS A 60 9.29 11.29 -15.46
CA CYS A 60 7.99 10.80 -15.95
C CYS A 60 7.60 9.42 -15.40
N SER A 61 8.34 8.90 -14.43
CA SER A 61 8.06 7.61 -13.82
C SER A 61 7.71 7.78 -12.35
N THR A 62 6.83 6.92 -11.86
CA THR A 62 6.37 6.87 -10.47
C THR A 62 6.46 5.45 -9.96
N VAL A 63 6.97 5.28 -8.74
CA VAL A 63 6.82 4.04 -7.99
C VAL A 63 5.83 4.26 -6.85
N GLU A 64 4.86 3.37 -6.74
CA GLU A 64 3.95 3.28 -5.60
C GLU A 64 4.41 2.15 -4.69
N LEU A 65 4.36 2.34 -3.38
CA LEU A 65 4.50 1.31 -2.36
C LEU A 65 3.14 1.16 -1.66
N ARG A 66 2.61 -0.06 -1.66
CA ARG A 66 1.43 -0.39 -0.87
C ARG A 66 1.74 -1.47 0.12
N SER A 67 1.23 -1.28 1.33
CA SER A 67 1.63 -2.06 2.48
C SER A 67 0.41 -2.26 3.40
N GLY A 68 0.23 -3.45 3.96
CA GLY A 68 -0.89 -3.73 4.83
C GLY A 68 -0.82 -5.08 5.54
N LYS A 69 -1.69 -5.26 6.53
CA LYS A 69 -1.89 -6.50 7.26
C LYS A 69 -2.97 -7.33 6.56
N ASN A 70 -2.69 -8.61 6.37
CA ASN A 70 -3.66 -9.61 5.92
C ASN A 70 -3.43 -10.89 6.75
N ASN A 71 -4.49 -11.47 7.31
CA ASN A 71 -4.42 -12.72 8.09
C ASN A 71 -3.36 -12.67 9.21
N GLY A 72 -3.27 -11.53 9.90
CA GLY A 72 -2.34 -11.38 11.02
C GLY A 72 -0.88 -11.12 10.64
N SER A 73 -0.52 -11.11 9.36
CA SER A 73 0.84 -10.89 8.85
C SER A 73 0.92 -9.64 7.97
N TRP A 74 2.08 -8.99 7.92
CA TRP A 74 2.30 -7.80 7.12
C TRP A 74 2.91 -8.13 5.75
N TYR A 75 2.36 -7.52 4.71
CA TYR A 75 2.80 -7.71 3.34
C TYR A 75 2.68 -6.45 2.52
N GLY A 76 3.46 -6.37 1.45
CA GLY A 76 3.28 -5.32 0.48
C GLY A 76 4.18 -5.44 -0.72
N TRP A 77 4.01 -4.49 -1.61
CA TRP A 77 4.39 -4.61 -3.00
C TRP A 77 4.54 -3.22 -3.60
N GLY A 78 5.09 -3.19 -4.81
CA GLY A 78 5.39 -1.95 -5.51
C GLY A 78 4.78 -1.94 -6.89
N ARG A 79 4.33 -0.77 -7.36
CA ARG A 79 3.96 -0.55 -8.77
C ARG A 79 4.92 0.44 -9.40
N LEU A 80 5.56 0.06 -10.49
CA LEU A 80 6.26 1.03 -11.34
C LEU A 80 5.34 1.42 -12.49
N THR A 81 5.19 2.72 -12.72
CA THR A 81 4.49 3.28 -13.88
C THR A 81 5.45 4.20 -14.63
N VAL A 82 5.53 4.06 -15.95
CA VAL A 82 6.41 4.86 -16.82
C VAL A 82 5.56 5.58 -17.86
N GLY A 83 5.72 6.90 -17.95
CA GLY A 83 5.04 7.73 -18.94
C GLY A 83 5.54 7.51 -20.37
N SER A 84 4.76 7.99 -21.33
CA SER A 84 4.89 7.69 -22.76
C SER A 84 6.12 8.16 -23.49
N VAL A 85 6.79 9.16 -22.95
CA VAL A 85 7.99 9.72 -23.57
C VAL A 85 9.26 9.16 -22.95
N CYS A 86 9.13 8.11 -22.14
CA CYS A 86 10.18 7.63 -21.30
C CYS A 86 10.57 6.21 -21.59
N GLY A 87 11.89 6.02 -21.68
CA GLY A 87 12.47 4.69 -21.80
C GLY A 87 12.37 3.94 -20.47
N ARG A 88 13.21 2.91 -20.37
CA ARG A 88 13.21 1.95 -19.27
C ARG A 88 13.51 2.56 -17.90
N TYR A 89 12.77 2.12 -16.89
CA TYR A 89 13.01 2.40 -15.48
C TYR A 89 13.10 1.11 -14.68
N ASP A 90 13.90 1.17 -13.63
CA ASP A 90 14.08 0.12 -12.65
C ASP A 90 13.37 0.51 -11.36
N ALA A 91 12.71 -0.45 -10.72
CA ALA A 91 12.14 -0.32 -9.40
C ALA A 91 12.56 -1.47 -8.50
N TRP A 92 12.53 -1.21 -7.20
CA TRP A 92 12.84 -2.22 -6.19
C TRP A 92 12.07 -1.98 -4.91
N ILE A 93 12.09 -3.00 -4.06
CA ILE A 93 11.68 -2.93 -2.67
C ILE A 93 12.88 -3.36 -1.84
N ASP A 94 13.17 -2.61 -0.79
CA ASP A 94 14.16 -2.98 0.21
C ASP A 94 13.56 -2.91 1.62
N ARG A 95 14.24 -3.59 2.53
CA ARG A 95 13.80 -3.76 3.91
C ARG A 95 14.93 -3.43 4.86
N SER A 96 14.58 -2.80 5.98
CA SER A 96 15.50 -2.52 7.07
C SER A 96 15.03 -3.19 8.35
N TYR A 97 15.97 -3.74 9.11
CA TYR A 97 15.74 -4.30 10.44
C TYR A 97 16.30 -3.42 11.56
N ASP A 98 16.86 -2.26 11.21
CA ASP A 98 17.61 -1.38 12.11
C ASP A 98 17.10 0.07 12.12
N GLY A 99 15.82 0.25 11.75
CA GLY A 99 15.17 1.55 11.72
C GLY A 99 15.64 2.44 10.56
N GLY A 100 16.01 1.84 9.44
CA GLY A 100 16.37 2.53 8.20
C GLY A 100 17.85 2.89 8.06
N LYS A 101 18.73 2.38 8.93
CA LYS A 101 20.18 2.63 8.85
C LYS A 101 20.84 1.80 7.76
N SER A 102 20.41 0.56 7.60
CA SER A 102 20.81 -0.34 6.51
C SER A 102 19.60 -0.96 5.83
N TRP A 103 19.76 -1.28 4.55
CA TRP A 103 18.68 -1.75 3.68
C TRP A 103 19.14 -2.97 2.90
N THR A 104 18.31 -4.01 2.93
CA THR A 104 18.48 -5.24 2.15
C THR A 104 17.49 -5.23 1.02
N LEU A 105 17.97 -5.33 -0.22
CA LEU A 105 17.12 -5.50 -1.40
C LEU A 105 16.33 -6.81 -1.26
N VAL A 106 15.01 -6.74 -1.35
CA VAL A 106 14.14 -7.93 -1.31
C VAL A 106 13.48 -8.22 -2.65
N GLY A 107 13.29 -7.20 -3.48
CA GLY A 107 12.66 -7.35 -4.79
C GLY A 107 13.18 -6.35 -5.79
N TYR A 108 13.24 -6.76 -7.06
CA TYR A 108 13.61 -5.91 -8.18
C TYR A 108 12.70 -6.21 -9.37
N PHE A 109 12.24 -5.17 -10.05
CA PHE A 109 11.37 -5.27 -11.22
C PHE A 109 11.51 -4.03 -12.08
N GLU A 110 11.09 -4.13 -13.33
CA GLU A 110 11.31 -3.07 -14.30
C GLU A 110 10.13 -2.93 -15.26
N VAL A 111 10.06 -1.75 -15.89
CA VAL A 111 9.20 -1.50 -17.03
C VAL A 111 10.12 -1.23 -18.22
N THR A 112 10.16 -2.17 -19.16
CA THR A 112 10.97 -2.11 -20.38
C THR A 112 10.31 -1.32 -21.49
N ASP A 113 8.99 -1.21 -21.43
CA ASP A 113 8.18 -0.68 -22.51
C ASP A 113 7.95 0.82 -22.31
N ILE A 114 8.04 1.56 -23.41
CA ILE A 114 7.61 2.96 -23.48
C ILE A 114 6.09 2.92 -23.31
N GLU A 115 5.56 3.46 -22.21
CA GLU A 115 4.18 3.26 -21.73
C GLU A 115 3.91 1.87 -21.13
N GLY A 116 4.42 1.64 -19.92
CA GLY A 116 4.14 0.41 -19.20
C GLY A 116 3.87 0.66 -17.72
N SER A 117 3.14 -0.28 -17.13
CA SER A 117 3.15 -0.47 -15.68
C SER A 117 3.47 -1.91 -15.37
N ASN A 118 4.37 -2.11 -14.42
CA ASN A 118 4.70 -3.43 -13.93
C ASN A 118 4.58 -3.46 -12.41
N PHE A 119 4.07 -4.57 -11.90
CA PHE A 119 3.98 -4.82 -10.47
C PHE A 119 5.21 -5.60 -10.04
N GLY A 120 5.81 -5.17 -8.95
CA GLY A 120 6.74 -6.02 -8.22
C GLY A 120 5.97 -7.14 -7.52
N ASN A 121 6.69 -8.19 -7.20
CA ASN A 121 6.17 -9.26 -6.35
C ASN A 121 5.68 -8.69 -5.02
N MET A 122 4.73 -9.40 -4.41
CA MET A 122 4.40 -9.17 -3.01
C MET A 122 5.50 -9.74 -2.12
N PHE A 123 5.76 -9.08 -1.00
CA PHE A 123 6.78 -9.47 -0.03
C PHE A 123 6.22 -9.44 1.37
N TYR A 124 6.53 -10.46 2.17
CA TYR A 124 6.29 -10.46 3.61
C TYR A 124 7.32 -9.60 4.33
N TRP A 125 6.93 -8.68 5.21
CA TRP A 125 7.88 -8.08 6.17
C TRP A 125 7.42 -8.33 7.61
N PRO A 126 8.33 -8.73 8.52
CA PRO A 126 7.96 -8.99 9.90
C PRO A 126 7.74 -7.70 10.70
N ASP A 127 7.03 -7.81 11.83
CA ASP A 127 6.87 -6.71 12.78
C ASP A 127 8.24 -6.13 13.17
N GLY A 128 8.31 -4.79 13.22
CA GLY A 128 9.54 -4.06 13.55
C GLY A 128 10.50 -3.86 12.38
N ALA A 129 10.31 -4.55 11.24
CA ALA A 129 11.01 -4.21 10.01
C ALA A 129 10.40 -2.97 9.36
N LYS A 130 11.22 -2.24 8.60
CA LYS A 130 10.82 -1.12 7.76
C LYS A 130 10.88 -1.50 6.29
N ILE A 131 9.96 -0.96 5.50
CA ILE A 131 9.91 -1.16 4.05
C ILE A 131 9.88 0.19 3.33
N ARG A 132 10.52 0.25 2.16
CA ARG A 132 10.33 1.34 1.19
C ARG A 132 10.42 0.77 -0.24
N ALA A 133 9.91 1.53 -1.20
CA ALA A 133 10.14 1.28 -2.62
C ALA A 133 11.09 2.34 -3.18
N GLY A 134 11.87 1.97 -4.18
CA GLY A 134 12.73 2.88 -4.92
C GLY A 134 12.54 2.77 -6.42
N LEU A 135 12.90 3.84 -7.13
CA LEU A 135 13.05 3.84 -8.57
C LEU A 135 14.28 4.61 -9.03
N LYS A 136 14.80 4.19 -10.18
CA LYS A 136 15.83 4.91 -10.93
C LYS A 136 15.63 4.70 -12.42
N LYS A 137 16.20 5.58 -13.24
CA LYS A 137 16.27 5.34 -14.68
C LYS A 137 17.17 4.12 -14.94
N HIS A 138 16.85 3.33 -15.94
CA HIS A 138 17.67 2.17 -16.27
C HIS A 138 19.12 2.55 -16.57
N GLY A 139 20.07 1.79 -16.01
CA GLY A 139 21.50 2.06 -16.13
C GLY A 139 22.04 3.20 -15.26
N ASP A 140 21.20 4.03 -14.66
CA ASP A 140 21.67 5.04 -13.70
C ASP A 140 22.13 4.37 -12.38
N PRO A 141 23.11 4.97 -11.67
CA PRO A 141 23.54 4.49 -10.36
C PRO A 141 22.48 4.78 -9.28
N PHE A 142 22.52 4.03 -8.18
CA PHE A 142 21.61 4.22 -7.02
C PHE A 142 21.68 5.62 -6.41
N SER A 143 22.79 6.36 -6.57
CA SER A 143 22.89 7.75 -6.09
C SER A 143 21.94 8.72 -6.81
N LYS A 144 21.38 8.34 -7.96
CA LYS A 144 20.37 9.11 -8.71
C LYS A 144 18.94 8.61 -8.49
N CYS A 145 18.72 7.74 -7.51
CA CYS A 145 17.39 7.22 -7.26
C CYS A 145 16.47 8.19 -6.52
N ARG A 146 15.19 7.81 -6.50
CA ARG A 146 14.21 8.30 -5.54
C ARG A 146 13.63 7.12 -4.79
N THR A 147 13.27 7.34 -3.52
CA THR A 147 12.58 6.35 -2.69
C THR A 147 11.32 6.96 -2.11
N THR A 148 10.36 6.10 -1.77
CA THR A 148 9.24 6.46 -0.90
C THR A 148 9.76 6.79 0.51
N ALA A 149 8.92 7.37 1.36
CA ALA A 149 9.17 7.30 2.79
C ALA A 149 9.19 5.83 3.24
N TRP A 150 9.86 5.59 4.36
CA TRP A 150 9.87 4.27 4.98
C TRP A 150 8.71 4.15 5.97
N HIS A 151 8.16 2.94 6.07
CA HIS A 151 7.03 2.60 6.93
C HIS A 151 7.41 1.46 7.86
#